data_AF-A0AAF1AGY3-F1
#
_entry.id   AF-A0AAF1AGY3-F1
#
_cell.length_a   1.000
_cell.length_b   1.000
_cell.length_c   1.000
_cell.angle_alpha   90.00
_cell.angle_beta   90.00
_cell.angle_gamma   90.00
#
_symmetry.space_group_name_H-M   'P 1'
#
loop_
_entity.id
_entity.type
_entity.pdbx_description
1 polymer ?
#
loop_
_entity_poly.entity_id
_entity_poly.type
_entity_poly.pdbx_seq_one_letter_code
_entity_poly.pdbx_strand_id
1 'polypeptide(L)'
;MTEPAKPGILDRYRARYRWFDHVMRAQERYQDSKGDFYAAGITYFTIFALFPLLMVGFAIAGFVLASQPDLLADITDRIKSAVSGDLGQQLVDLMDSAIKSRTSVGIIGLATAAWAGLGWMANLREALSQMWGLQRQEGPGFLRTKLSDLTAIFGLFAAIIVTIALTALGRKSVMRKVLEWLGLQDLPGMSLALRLASLLVALLISWLLFAWIIARLPREKISFRRAARAGLMAAVAFEIFKQVGTFYLKAVVSGPAGATFGPVLGLMVFAYITARLILFATAWAATSTEILEAAPIEPPAGAVINPRIQVREGLGPAGVLTATAMGALGALGFSRLTRRR
;
A
#
# COMPACT_ATOMS: atom_id res chain seq x y z
N MET A 1 -26.56 -14.91 32.19
CA MET A 1 -26.98 -14.70 30.80
C MET A 1 -27.22 -13.21 30.63
N THR A 2 -26.26 -12.49 30.07
CA THR A 2 -26.37 -11.05 29.81
C THR A 2 -27.18 -10.85 28.53
N GLU A 3 -28.21 -10.01 28.57
CA GLU A 3 -29.01 -9.66 27.38
C GLU A 3 -28.10 -9.14 26.24
N PRO A 4 -28.38 -9.47 24.97
CA PRO A 4 -27.62 -8.92 23.86
C PRO A 4 -27.89 -7.41 23.79
N ALA A 5 -26.82 -6.62 23.96
CA ALA A 5 -26.87 -5.17 23.86
C ALA A 5 -27.53 -4.74 22.55
N LYS A 6 -28.49 -3.80 22.61
CA LYS A 6 -29.19 -3.28 21.42
C LYS A 6 -28.15 -2.86 20.37
N PRO A 7 -28.27 -3.31 19.11
CA PRO A 7 -27.28 -3.00 18.07
C PRO A 7 -27.19 -1.48 17.89
N GLY A 8 -25.95 -0.99 17.88
CA GLY A 8 -25.66 0.42 17.71
C GLY A 8 -26.19 0.94 16.37
N ILE A 9 -26.28 2.27 16.23
CA ILE A 9 -26.71 2.90 14.97
C ILE A 9 -25.82 2.43 13.80
N LEU A 10 -24.51 2.26 14.06
CA LEU A 10 -23.54 1.75 13.08
C LEU A 10 -23.83 0.29 12.67
N ASP A 11 -24.19 -0.59 13.60
CA ASP A 11 -24.51 -2.00 13.31
C ASP A 11 -25.75 -2.13 12.45
N ARG A 12 -26.74 -1.26 12.67
CA ARG A 12 -27.94 -1.18 11.82
C ARG A 12 -27.62 -0.72 10.40
N TYR A 13 -26.71 0.24 10.21
CA TYR A 13 -26.28 0.65 8.87
C TYR A 13 -25.43 -0.40 8.16
N ARG A 14 -24.56 -1.11 8.88
CA ARG A 14 -23.80 -2.26 8.35
C ARG A 14 -24.72 -3.38 7.87
N ALA A 15 -25.75 -3.70 8.66
CA ALA A 15 -26.74 -4.71 8.28
C ALA A 15 -27.59 -4.30 7.06
N ARG A 16 -27.81 -3.00 6.84
CA ARG A 16 -28.65 -2.48 5.75
C ARG A 16 -27.91 -2.33 4.41
N TYR A 17 -26.64 -1.94 4.43
CA TYR A 17 -25.87 -1.64 3.22
C TYR A 17 -24.60 -2.49 3.13
N ARG A 18 -24.62 -3.54 2.30
CA ARG A 18 -23.48 -4.45 2.10
C ARG A 18 -22.19 -3.74 1.64
N TRP A 19 -22.32 -2.67 0.85
CA TRP A 19 -21.17 -1.87 0.42
C TRP A 19 -20.55 -1.11 1.59
N PHE A 20 -21.37 -0.56 2.49
CA PHE A 20 -20.90 0.19 3.67
C PHE A 20 -20.25 -0.73 4.69
N ASP A 21 -20.81 -1.93 4.89
CA ASP A 21 -20.20 -2.96 5.71
C ASP A 21 -18.80 -3.35 5.18
N HIS A 22 -18.65 -3.48 3.86
CA HIS A 22 -17.32 -3.75 3.27
C HIS A 22 -16.36 -2.58 3.46
N VAL A 23 -16.79 -1.32 3.28
CA VAL A 23 -15.97 -0.13 3.62
C VAL A 23 -15.50 -0.17 5.06
N MET A 24 -16.42 -0.48 5.97
CA MET A 24 -16.14 -0.43 7.39
C MET A 24 -15.18 -1.56 7.81
N ARG A 25 -15.35 -2.77 7.27
CA ARG A 25 -14.40 -3.88 7.46
C ARG A 25 -13.02 -3.54 6.89
N ALA A 26 -12.97 -2.92 5.71
CA ALA A 26 -11.71 -2.47 5.12
C ALA A 26 -11.02 -1.41 5.99
N GLN A 27 -11.79 -0.51 6.61
CA GLN A 27 -11.29 0.49 7.54
C GLN A 27 -10.78 -0.13 8.85
N GLU A 28 -11.52 -1.07 9.43
CA GLU A 28 -11.07 -1.83 10.61
C GLU A 28 -9.75 -2.56 10.31
N ARG A 29 -9.70 -3.28 9.18
CA ARG A 29 -8.48 -3.93 8.69
C ARG A 29 -7.31 -2.96 8.54
N TYR A 30 -7.55 -1.80 7.94
CA TYR A 30 -6.55 -0.77 7.74
C TYR A 30 -5.99 -0.26 9.08
N GLN A 31 -6.85 -0.06 10.07
CA GLN A 31 -6.46 0.38 11.41
C GLN A 31 -5.71 -0.70 12.17
N ASP A 32 -6.22 -1.94 12.18
CA ASP A 32 -5.61 -3.09 12.85
C ASP A 32 -4.22 -3.38 12.30
N SER A 33 -4.04 -3.27 10.98
CA SER A 33 -2.75 -3.43 10.30
C SER A 33 -1.85 -2.17 10.37
N LYS A 34 -2.20 -1.16 11.17
CA LYS A 34 -1.43 0.10 11.34
C LYS A 34 -1.16 0.83 10.02
N GLY A 35 -2.15 0.89 9.13
CA GLY A 35 -2.02 1.46 7.79
C GLY A 35 -1.49 2.90 7.78
N ASP A 36 -1.89 3.74 8.74
CA ASP A 36 -1.41 5.13 8.83
C ASP A 36 0.09 5.21 9.17
N PHE A 37 0.58 4.29 10.01
CA PHE A 37 2.01 4.19 10.34
C PHE A 37 2.84 3.76 9.12
N TYR A 38 2.35 2.77 8.37
CA TYR A 38 3.01 2.36 7.13
C TYR A 38 2.96 3.44 6.05
N ALA A 39 1.86 4.19 5.93
CA ALA A 39 1.77 5.32 5.01
C ALA A 39 2.79 6.42 5.36
N ALA A 40 2.98 6.72 6.65
CA ALA A 40 4.01 7.65 7.11
C ALA A 40 5.43 7.13 6.79
N GLY A 41 5.70 5.85 7.01
CA GLY A 41 6.96 5.21 6.65
C GLY A 41 7.27 5.30 5.15
N ILE A 42 6.29 4.95 4.30
CA ILE A 42 6.42 5.07 2.84
C ILE A 42 6.71 6.52 2.43
N THR A 43 6.07 7.50 3.08
CA THR A 43 6.29 8.92 2.83
C THR A 43 7.73 9.32 3.10
N TYR A 44 8.27 8.93 4.26
CA TYR A 44 9.67 9.15 4.62
C TYR A 44 10.63 8.56 3.57
N PHE A 45 10.44 7.28 3.21
CA PHE A 45 11.30 6.64 2.21
C PHE A 45 11.14 7.25 0.81
N THR A 46 9.96 7.77 0.46
CA THR A 46 9.70 8.43 -0.83
C THR A 46 10.53 9.72 -0.95
N ILE A 47 10.52 10.55 0.09
CA ILE A 47 11.29 11.80 0.13
C ILE A 47 12.78 11.48 0.14
N PHE A 48 13.20 10.49 0.93
CA PHE A 48 14.60 10.06 0.98
C PHE A 48 15.10 9.55 -0.38
N ALA A 49 14.28 8.77 -1.10
CA ALA A 49 14.60 8.27 -2.43
C ALA A 49 14.59 9.35 -3.52
N LEU A 50 13.99 10.52 -3.25
CA LEU A 50 13.94 11.62 -4.21
C LEU A 50 15.33 12.21 -4.48
N PHE A 51 16.19 12.35 -3.47
CA PHE A 51 17.51 12.96 -3.65
C PHE A 51 18.38 12.19 -4.65
N PRO A 52 18.58 10.86 -4.49
CA PRO A 52 19.32 10.09 -5.50
C PRO A 52 18.63 10.10 -6.87
N LEU A 53 17.30 10.08 -6.91
CA LEU A 53 16.55 10.12 -8.17
C LEU A 53 16.78 11.44 -8.91
N LEU A 54 16.81 12.56 -8.19
CA LEU A 54 17.16 13.86 -8.74
C LEU A 54 18.61 13.89 -9.21
N MET A 55 19.56 13.30 -8.47
CA MET A 55 20.96 13.19 -8.94
C MET A 55 21.07 12.42 -10.26
N VAL A 56 20.33 11.31 -10.40
CA VAL A 56 20.25 10.56 -11.67
C VAL A 56 19.64 11.43 -12.76
N GLY A 57 18.56 12.16 -12.47
CA GLY A 57 17.95 13.11 -13.40
C GLY A 57 18.92 14.22 -13.85
N PHE A 58 19.69 14.79 -12.92
CA PHE A 58 20.73 15.77 -13.21
C PHE A 58 21.84 15.19 -14.08
N ALA A 59 22.28 13.97 -13.79
CA ALA A 59 23.29 13.29 -14.61
C ALA A 59 22.79 13.05 -16.04
N ILE A 60 21.56 12.54 -16.20
CA ILE A 60 20.92 12.35 -17.51
C ILE A 60 20.86 13.68 -18.27
N ALA A 61 20.37 14.74 -17.62
CA ALA A 61 20.33 16.07 -18.23
C ALA A 61 21.73 16.55 -18.64
N GLY A 62 22.75 16.38 -17.78
CA GLY A 62 24.13 16.73 -18.07
C GLY A 62 24.72 15.95 -19.25
N PHE A 63 24.37 14.66 -19.42
CA PHE A 63 24.75 13.89 -20.60
C PHE A 63 24.04 14.38 -21.87
N VAL A 64 22.74 14.66 -21.80
CA VAL A 64 21.96 15.16 -22.94
C VAL A 64 22.45 16.54 -23.40
N LEU A 65 22.65 17.48 -22.47
CA LEU A 65 23.16 18.82 -22.77
C LEU A 65 24.58 18.79 -23.32
N ALA A 66 25.44 17.91 -22.79
CA ALA A 66 26.79 17.73 -23.33
C ALA A 66 26.81 17.23 -24.77
N SER A 67 25.78 16.49 -25.19
CA SER A 67 25.62 16.01 -26.56
C SER A 67 24.94 17.03 -27.49
N GLN A 68 24.41 18.14 -26.96
CA GLN A 68 23.67 19.17 -27.71
C GLN A 68 24.15 20.58 -27.35
N PRO A 69 25.32 21.01 -27.87
CA PRO A 69 25.91 22.32 -27.56
C PRO A 69 25.00 23.50 -27.96
N ASP A 70 24.19 23.36 -29.00
CA ASP A 70 23.24 24.40 -29.45
C ASP A 70 22.12 24.61 -28.42
N LEU A 71 21.56 23.54 -27.85
CA LEU A 71 20.57 23.65 -26.76
C LEU A 71 21.18 24.26 -25.50
N LEU A 72 22.45 23.97 -25.22
CA LEU A 72 23.15 24.51 -24.07
C LEU A 72 23.32 26.02 -24.21
N ALA A 73 23.71 26.50 -25.40
CA ALA A 73 23.79 27.92 -25.71
C ALA A 73 22.43 28.62 -25.55
N ASP A 74 21.37 28.07 -26.16
CA ASP A 74 20.00 28.59 -26.07
C ASP A 74 19.49 28.68 -24.62
N ILE A 75 19.76 27.66 -23.80
CA ILE A 75 19.37 27.63 -22.38
C ILE A 75 20.16 28.67 -21.59
N THR A 76 21.47 28.78 -21.85
CA THR A 76 22.34 29.76 -21.19
C THR A 76 21.89 31.18 -21.48
N ASP A 77 21.59 31.49 -22.73
CA ASP A 77 21.12 32.81 -23.15
C ASP A 77 19.74 33.13 -22.57
N ARG A 78 18.84 32.13 -22.50
CA ARG A 78 17.55 32.28 -21.79
C ARG A 78 17.75 32.55 -20.30
N ILE A 79 18.65 31.85 -19.62
CA ILE A 79 18.93 32.08 -18.19
C ILE A 79 19.46 33.51 -17.98
N LYS A 80 20.45 33.92 -18.76
CA LYS A 80 21.05 35.27 -18.68
C LYS A 80 20.04 36.37 -19.01
N SER A 81 19.09 36.11 -19.91
CA SER A 81 18.02 37.06 -20.27
C SER A 81 16.88 37.13 -19.23
N ALA A 82 16.59 36.03 -18.53
CA ALA A 82 15.48 35.94 -17.59
C ALA A 82 15.88 36.36 -16.16
N VAL A 83 17.14 36.14 -15.78
CA VAL A 83 17.66 36.45 -14.44
C VAL A 83 18.93 37.29 -14.60
N SER A 84 18.81 38.59 -14.38
CA SER A 84 19.94 39.52 -14.42
C SER A 84 20.73 39.52 -13.11
N GLY A 85 22.05 39.68 -13.21
CA GLY A 85 22.95 39.83 -12.06
C GLY A 85 23.55 38.51 -11.57
N ASP A 86 24.03 38.51 -10.33
CA ASP A 86 24.83 37.43 -9.74
C ASP A 86 24.09 36.07 -9.69
N LEU A 87 22.77 36.11 -9.51
CA LEU A 87 21.91 34.92 -9.55
C LEU A 87 21.89 34.24 -10.94
N GLY A 88 21.95 35.02 -12.02
CA GLY A 88 22.00 34.47 -13.39
C GLY A 88 23.32 33.75 -13.65
N GLN A 89 24.44 34.31 -13.18
CA GLN A 89 25.75 33.69 -13.29
C GLN A 89 25.86 32.42 -12.43
N GLN A 90 25.36 32.45 -11.20
CA GLN A 90 25.31 31.25 -10.34
C GLN A 90 24.53 30.09 -10.99
N LEU A 91 23.44 30.37 -11.69
CA LEU A 91 22.67 29.34 -12.41
C LEU A 91 23.47 28.73 -13.57
N VAL A 92 24.23 29.53 -14.30
CA VAL A 92 25.12 29.05 -15.38
C VAL A 92 26.26 28.22 -14.80
N ASP A 93 26.89 28.67 -13.73
CA ASP A 93 27.99 27.94 -13.07
C ASP A 93 27.52 26.60 -12.49
N LEU A 94 26.31 26.55 -11.94
CA LEU A 94 25.66 25.31 -11.50
C LEU A 94 25.41 24.34 -12.66
N MET A 95 24.98 24.85 -13.81
CA MET A 95 24.78 24.05 -15.02
C MET A 95 26.11 23.47 -15.54
N ASP A 96 27.15 24.30 -15.66
CA ASP A 96 28.48 23.85 -16.10
C ASP A 96 29.08 22.84 -15.12
N SER A 97 28.92 23.07 -13.81
CA SER A 97 29.32 22.13 -12.77
C SER A 97 28.58 20.79 -12.89
N ALA A 98 27.27 20.81 -13.20
CA ALA A 98 26.49 19.60 -13.42
C ALA A 98 26.97 18.82 -14.65
N ILE A 99 27.33 19.50 -15.75
CA ILE A 99 27.85 18.87 -16.97
C ILE A 99 29.24 18.26 -16.73
N LYS A 100 30.11 18.99 -16.02
CA LYS A 100 31.47 18.53 -15.71
C LYS A 100 31.48 17.34 -14.76
N SER A 101 30.57 17.32 -13.79
CA SER A 101 30.46 16.26 -12.78
C SER A 101 29.48 15.14 -13.16
N ARG A 102 28.88 15.16 -14.36
CA ARG A 102 27.80 14.24 -14.79
C ARG A 102 28.09 12.76 -14.57
N THR A 103 29.33 12.31 -14.81
CA THR A 103 29.73 10.92 -14.65
C THR A 103 29.79 10.54 -13.18
N SER A 104 30.45 11.35 -12.34
CA SER A 104 30.59 11.09 -10.90
C SER A 104 29.24 11.19 -10.19
N VAL A 105 28.46 12.24 -10.46
CA VAL A 105 27.10 12.43 -9.93
C VAL A 105 26.17 11.32 -10.41
N GLY A 106 26.32 10.88 -11.67
CA GLY A 106 25.54 9.77 -12.23
C GLY A 106 25.83 8.44 -11.55
N ILE A 107 27.11 8.08 -11.37
CA ILE A 107 27.49 6.82 -10.72
C ILE A 107 27.04 6.80 -9.25
N ILE A 108 27.35 7.86 -8.50
CA ILE A 108 26.95 7.98 -7.10
C ILE A 108 25.42 7.99 -7.02
N GLY A 109 24.75 8.82 -7.82
CA GLY A 109 23.30 8.92 -7.89
C GLY A 109 22.65 7.57 -8.18
N LEU A 110 23.14 6.81 -9.16
CA LEU A 110 22.63 5.47 -9.49
C LEU A 110 22.84 4.48 -8.35
N ALA A 111 24.02 4.47 -7.72
CA ALA A 111 24.31 3.58 -6.59
C ALA A 111 23.40 3.89 -5.39
N THR A 112 23.26 5.17 -5.03
CA THR A 112 22.40 5.59 -3.92
C THR A 112 20.92 5.43 -4.28
N ALA A 113 20.52 5.62 -5.53
CA ALA A 113 19.15 5.42 -6.00
C ALA A 113 18.77 3.94 -6.00
N ALA A 114 19.67 3.05 -6.40
CA ALA A 114 19.47 1.62 -6.28
C ALA A 114 19.28 1.23 -4.80
N TRP A 115 20.14 1.73 -3.91
CA TRP A 115 20.02 1.45 -2.48
C TRP A 115 18.72 1.99 -1.86
N ALA A 116 18.42 3.27 -2.06
CA ALA A 116 17.22 3.93 -1.54
C ALA A 116 15.94 3.36 -2.16
N GLY A 117 15.94 3.12 -3.47
CA GLY A 117 14.82 2.53 -4.20
C GLY A 117 14.52 1.10 -3.77
N LEU A 118 15.54 0.26 -3.57
CA LEU A 118 15.37 -1.09 -3.02
C LEU A 118 14.81 -1.05 -1.58
N GLY A 119 15.24 -0.09 -0.77
CA GLY A 119 14.68 0.15 0.56
C GLY A 119 13.21 0.58 0.51
N TRP A 120 12.89 1.54 -0.36
CA TRP A 120 11.51 2.00 -0.58
C TRP A 120 10.59 0.86 -1.02
N MET A 121 11.01 0.05 -1.99
CA MET A 121 10.27 -1.10 -2.48
C MET A 121 10.03 -2.15 -1.40
N ALA A 122 11.05 -2.47 -0.60
CA ALA A 122 10.92 -3.42 0.49
C ALA A 122 9.87 -2.96 1.51
N ASN A 123 9.87 -1.67 1.86
CA ASN A 123 8.89 -1.10 2.80
C ASN A 123 7.49 -1.03 2.20
N LEU A 124 7.35 -0.67 0.92
CA LEU A 124 6.05 -0.68 0.24
C LEU A 124 5.47 -2.10 0.16
N ARG A 125 6.29 -3.07 -0.24
CA ARG A 125 5.92 -4.49 -0.28
C ARG A 125 5.48 -4.99 1.09
N GLU A 126 6.24 -4.65 2.14
CA GLU A 126 5.91 -5.03 3.50
C GLU A 126 4.58 -4.41 3.93
N ALA A 127 4.40 -3.11 3.76
CA ALA A 127 3.16 -2.40 4.07
C ALA A 127 1.93 -3.02 3.37
N LEU A 128 2.06 -3.30 2.07
CA LEU A 128 1.00 -3.96 1.31
C LEU A 128 0.70 -5.36 1.84
N SER A 129 1.74 -6.16 2.14
CA SER A 129 1.58 -7.53 2.66
C SER A 129 0.92 -7.55 4.05
N GLN A 130 1.18 -6.53 4.87
CA GLN A 130 0.57 -6.38 6.20
C GLN A 130 -0.93 -6.08 6.13
N MET A 131 -1.41 -5.41 5.08
CA MET A 131 -2.86 -5.26 4.84
C MET A 131 -3.54 -6.62 4.55
N TRP A 132 -2.79 -7.59 4.03
CA TRP A 132 -3.24 -8.97 3.84
C TRP A 132 -3.11 -9.84 5.09
N GLY A 133 -2.54 -9.33 6.18
CA GLY A 133 -2.42 -10.04 7.47
C GLY A 133 -1.29 -11.06 7.51
N LEU A 134 -0.38 -10.98 6.54
CA LEU A 134 0.77 -11.85 6.48
C LEU A 134 1.83 -11.33 7.45
N GLN A 135 1.90 -11.95 8.63
CA GLN A 135 3.04 -11.77 9.52
C GLN A 135 4.24 -12.51 8.93
N ARG A 136 5.25 -11.76 8.47
CA ARG A 136 6.65 -12.21 8.32
C ARG A 136 6.86 -13.62 7.75
N GLN A 137 6.11 -14.04 6.73
CA GLN A 137 6.47 -15.26 6.02
C GLN A 137 7.66 -14.99 5.09
N GLU A 138 8.70 -15.81 5.22
CA GLU A 138 9.94 -15.72 4.46
C GLU A 138 9.64 -15.71 2.95
N GLY A 139 9.98 -14.61 2.28
CA GLY A 139 9.73 -14.47 0.85
C GLY A 139 10.64 -15.39 0.02
N PRO A 140 10.28 -15.67 -1.25
CA PRO A 140 11.14 -16.42 -2.15
C PRO A 140 12.50 -15.72 -2.28
N GLY A 141 13.58 -16.51 -2.33
CA GLY A 141 14.98 -16.14 -2.10
C GLY A 141 15.41 -14.70 -2.45
N PHE A 142 16.28 -14.14 -1.59
CA PHE A 142 16.75 -12.75 -1.59
C PHE A 142 17.00 -12.15 -2.99
N LEU A 143 17.70 -12.89 -3.87
CA LEU A 143 18.08 -12.40 -5.20
C LEU A 143 16.89 -12.24 -6.16
N ARG A 144 15.93 -13.19 -6.15
CA ARG A 144 14.72 -13.10 -6.98
C ARG A 144 13.82 -11.94 -6.54
N THR A 145 13.73 -11.73 -5.22
CA THR A 145 12.99 -10.59 -4.65
C THR A 145 13.58 -9.25 -5.11
N LYS A 146 14.91 -9.10 -5.06
CA LYS A 146 15.61 -7.87 -5.49
C LYS A 146 15.49 -7.60 -7.00
N LEU A 147 15.58 -8.63 -7.84
CA LEU A 147 15.36 -8.49 -9.30
C LEU A 147 13.92 -8.10 -9.63
N SER A 148 12.94 -8.69 -8.93
CA SER A 148 11.53 -8.29 -9.07
C SER A 148 11.29 -6.87 -8.57
N ASP A 149 11.96 -6.44 -7.50
CA ASP A 149 11.88 -5.06 -7.02
C ASP A 149 12.47 -4.08 -8.05
N LEU A 150 13.59 -4.43 -8.66
CA LEU A 150 14.24 -3.57 -9.65
C LEU A 150 13.36 -3.39 -10.90
N THR A 151 12.83 -4.48 -11.44
CA THR A 151 11.88 -4.41 -12.58
C THR A 151 10.62 -3.62 -12.22
N ALA A 152 10.13 -3.75 -10.99
CA ALA A 152 8.99 -3.00 -10.50
C ALA A 152 9.28 -1.49 -10.37
N ILE A 153 10.48 -1.10 -9.93
CA ILE A 153 10.93 0.29 -9.89
C ILE A 153 10.96 0.88 -11.30
N PHE A 154 11.52 0.16 -12.29
CA PHE A 154 11.52 0.62 -13.67
C PHE A 154 10.10 0.81 -14.23
N GLY A 155 9.18 -0.11 -13.93
CA GLY A 155 7.78 0.01 -14.31
C GLY A 155 7.10 1.23 -13.69
N LEU A 156 7.34 1.48 -12.40
CA LEU A 156 6.83 2.67 -11.71
C LEU A 156 7.42 3.96 -12.29
N PHE A 157 8.72 3.98 -12.58
CA PHE A 157 9.39 5.14 -13.17
C PHE A 157 8.85 5.46 -14.57
N ALA A 158 8.67 4.44 -15.42
CA ALA A 158 8.05 4.59 -16.73
C ALA A 158 6.60 5.12 -16.61
N ALA A 159 5.81 4.59 -15.66
CA ALA A 159 4.45 5.06 -15.42
C ALA A 159 4.42 6.53 -14.97
N ILE A 160 5.37 6.96 -14.13
CA ILE A 160 5.53 8.37 -13.74
C ILE A 160 5.84 9.24 -14.96
N ILE A 161 6.79 8.85 -15.81
CA ILE A 161 7.13 9.61 -17.03
C ILE A 161 5.91 9.74 -17.93
N VAL A 162 5.21 8.64 -18.20
CA VAL A 162 4.00 8.65 -19.04
C VAL A 162 2.92 9.55 -18.42
N THR A 163 2.74 9.49 -17.11
CA THR A 163 1.77 10.35 -16.39
C THR A 163 2.14 11.83 -16.52
N ILE A 164 3.42 12.19 -16.37
CA ILE A 164 3.91 13.55 -16.54
C ILE A 164 3.72 14.02 -17.98
N ALA A 165 4.07 13.19 -18.96
CA ALA A 165 3.91 13.49 -20.38
C ALA A 165 2.44 13.77 -20.73
N LEU A 166 1.52 12.93 -20.26
CA LEU A 166 0.08 13.12 -20.49
C LEU A 166 -0.48 14.34 -19.77
N THR A 167 -0.01 14.60 -18.55
CA THR A 167 -0.38 15.82 -17.82
C THR A 167 0.12 17.08 -18.56
N ALA A 168 1.30 17.01 -19.18
CA ALA A 168 1.81 18.09 -20.01
C ALA A 168 0.98 18.28 -21.30
N LEU A 169 0.56 17.20 -21.95
CA LEU A 169 -0.33 17.24 -23.12
C LEU A 169 -1.71 17.81 -22.78
N GLY A 170 -2.22 17.57 -21.57
CA GLY A 170 -3.50 18.10 -21.09
C GLY A 170 -3.52 19.61 -20.77
N ARG A 171 -2.38 20.33 -20.83
CA ARG A 171 -2.35 21.79 -20.62
C ARG A 171 -3.05 22.51 -21.78
N LYS A 172 -3.87 23.51 -21.44
CA LYS A 172 -4.63 24.32 -22.42
C LYS A 172 -3.78 24.85 -23.58
N SER A 173 -2.53 25.23 -23.32
CA SER A 173 -1.60 25.75 -24.35
C SER A 173 -1.11 24.69 -25.33
N VAL A 174 -0.84 23.48 -24.86
CA VAL A 174 -0.43 22.35 -25.69
C VAL A 174 -1.63 21.79 -26.43
N MET A 175 -2.77 21.67 -25.75
CA MET A 175 -4.05 21.29 -26.34
C MET A 175 -4.38 22.19 -27.53
N ARG A 176 -4.28 23.52 -27.38
CA ARG A 176 -4.56 24.46 -28.48
C ARG A 176 -3.66 24.21 -29.69
N LYS A 177 -2.35 24.02 -29.49
CA LYS A 177 -1.41 23.67 -30.58
C LYS A 177 -1.75 22.34 -31.26
N VAL A 178 -2.23 21.35 -30.51
CA VAL A 178 -2.66 20.05 -31.06
C VAL A 178 -3.95 20.20 -31.88
N LEU A 179 -4.93 20.99 -31.42
CA LEU A 179 -6.15 21.29 -32.21
C LEU A 179 -5.83 22.10 -33.48
N GLU A 180 -4.90 23.07 -33.39
CA GLU A 180 -4.39 23.84 -34.53
C GLU A 180 -3.70 22.92 -35.54
N TRP A 181 -2.88 21.97 -35.08
CA TRP A 181 -2.18 21.01 -35.95
C TRP A 181 -3.11 19.97 -36.60
N LEU A 182 -4.18 19.56 -35.90
CA LEU A 182 -5.20 18.65 -36.42
C LEU A 182 -6.27 19.35 -37.28
N GLY A 183 -6.24 20.69 -37.39
CA GLY A 183 -7.21 21.47 -38.18
C GLY A 183 -8.64 21.48 -37.61
N LEU A 184 -8.82 21.16 -36.31
CA LEU A 184 -10.13 21.00 -35.66
C LEU A 184 -10.51 22.20 -34.78
N GLN A 185 -10.03 23.39 -35.14
CA GLN A 185 -10.09 24.62 -34.36
C GLN A 185 -11.52 25.16 -34.10
N ASP A 186 -12.49 24.85 -34.96
CA ASP A 186 -13.82 25.50 -34.96
C ASP A 186 -14.99 24.59 -34.50
N LEU A 187 -14.73 23.37 -34.02
CA LEU A 187 -15.79 22.49 -33.54
C LEU A 187 -16.18 22.81 -32.07
N PRO A 188 -17.38 23.35 -31.81
CA PRO A 188 -17.84 23.58 -30.45
C PRO A 188 -17.91 22.24 -29.70
N GLY A 189 -17.17 22.12 -28.61
CA GLY A 189 -17.12 20.91 -27.76
C GLY A 189 -15.89 20.02 -27.93
N MET A 190 -15.04 20.23 -28.95
CA MET A 190 -13.81 19.43 -29.13
C MET A 190 -12.83 19.58 -27.95
N SER A 191 -12.74 20.79 -27.38
CA SER A 191 -11.93 21.05 -26.18
C SER A 191 -12.45 20.30 -24.94
N LEU A 192 -13.76 20.10 -24.82
CA LEU A 192 -14.37 19.29 -23.76
C LEU A 192 -14.12 17.79 -24.00
N ALA A 193 -14.28 17.32 -25.24
CA ALA A 193 -14.01 15.95 -25.63
C ALA A 193 -12.55 15.54 -25.36
N LEU A 194 -11.59 16.38 -25.75
CA LEU A 194 -10.16 16.13 -25.49
C LEU A 194 -9.82 16.20 -24.00
N ARG A 195 -10.49 17.05 -23.22
CA ARG A 195 -10.33 17.08 -21.76
C ARG A 195 -10.87 15.81 -21.10
N LEU A 196 -12.04 15.35 -21.52
CA LEU A 196 -12.62 14.08 -21.05
C LEU A 196 -11.75 12.89 -21.45
N ALA A 197 -11.26 12.85 -22.68
CA ALA A 197 -10.32 11.83 -23.14
C ALA A 197 -9.04 11.84 -22.30
N SER A 198 -8.47 13.01 -22.04
CA SER A 198 -7.28 13.15 -21.18
C SER A 198 -7.52 12.66 -19.75
N LEU A 199 -8.68 12.98 -19.17
CA LEU A 199 -9.09 12.49 -17.85
C LEU A 199 -9.28 10.97 -17.82
N LEU A 200 -9.92 10.41 -18.86
CA LEU A 200 -10.11 8.96 -18.99
C LEU A 200 -8.78 8.22 -19.13
N VAL A 201 -7.84 8.75 -19.92
CA VAL A 201 -6.50 8.18 -20.07
C VAL A 201 -5.71 8.27 -18.76
N ALA A 202 -5.77 9.41 -18.06
CA ALA A 202 -5.13 9.57 -16.75
C ALA A 202 -5.71 8.58 -15.71
N LEU A 203 -7.03 8.42 -15.68
CA LEU A 203 -7.71 7.46 -14.83
C LEU A 203 -7.32 6.02 -15.20
N LEU A 204 -7.26 5.69 -16.48
CA LEU A 204 -6.87 4.37 -16.97
C LEU A 204 -5.45 4.00 -16.53
N ILE A 205 -4.52 4.94 -16.62
CA ILE A 205 -3.12 4.72 -16.22
C ILE A 205 -2.99 4.59 -14.72
N SER A 206 -3.64 5.47 -13.95
CA SER A 206 -3.69 5.37 -12.49
C SER A 206 -4.32 4.04 -12.06
N TRP A 207 -5.36 3.61 -12.76
CA TRP A 207 -6.02 2.33 -12.53
C TRP A 207 -5.10 1.14 -12.80
N LEU A 208 -4.46 1.09 -13.96
CA LEU A 208 -3.51 0.03 -14.31
C LEU A 208 -2.33 -0.01 -13.33
N LEU A 209 -1.81 1.17 -12.95
CA LEU A 209 -0.71 1.28 -12.00
C LEU A 209 -1.10 0.76 -10.62
N PHE A 210 -2.22 1.22 -10.05
CA PHE A 210 -2.66 0.76 -8.73
C PHE A 210 -3.09 -0.71 -8.75
N ALA A 211 -3.76 -1.16 -9.81
CA ALA A 211 -4.11 -2.58 -9.97
C ALA A 211 -2.86 -3.45 -10.01
N TRP A 212 -1.82 -3.02 -10.74
CA TRP A 212 -0.55 -3.74 -10.80
C TRP A 212 0.20 -3.72 -9.46
N ILE A 213 0.26 -2.57 -8.78
CA ILE A 213 0.83 -2.41 -7.44
C ILE A 213 0.16 -3.40 -6.47
N ILE A 214 -1.17 -3.40 -6.42
CA ILE A 214 -1.95 -4.25 -5.51
C ILE A 214 -1.84 -5.73 -5.90
N ALA A 215 -1.76 -6.07 -7.20
CA ALA A 215 -1.71 -7.45 -7.65
C ALA A 215 -0.35 -8.11 -7.49
N ARG A 216 0.74 -7.35 -7.74
CA ARG A 216 2.07 -7.91 -8.01
C ARG A 216 3.09 -7.66 -6.91
N LEU A 217 2.95 -6.58 -6.15
CA LEU A 217 3.90 -6.27 -5.08
C LEU A 217 3.74 -7.11 -3.82
N PRO A 218 2.52 -7.46 -3.35
CA PRO A 218 2.37 -8.31 -2.17
C PRO A 218 3.09 -9.65 -2.34
N ARG A 219 3.56 -10.22 -1.22
CA ARG A 219 4.30 -11.50 -1.24
C ARG A 219 3.44 -12.67 -1.73
N GLU A 220 2.12 -12.59 -1.58
CA GLU A 220 1.18 -13.59 -2.08
C GLU A 220 0.53 -13.17 -3.41
N LYS A 221 0.24 -14.18 -4.24
CA LYS A 221 -0.38 -13.99 -5.55
C LYS A 221 -1.86 -13.65 -5.37
N ILE A 222 -2.22 -12.41 -5.63
CA ILE A 222 -3.61 -11.95 -5.63
C ILE A 222 -4.19 -12.13 -7.02
N SER A 223 -5.47 -12.50 -7.11
CA SER A 223 -6.17 -12.57 -8.39
C SER A 223 -6.28 -11.17 -9.02
N PHE A 224 -5.79 -11.03 -10.25
CA PHE A 224 -5.71 -9.74 -10.95
C PHE A 224 -7.06 -9.01 -11.02
N ARG A 225 -8.17 -9.75 -11.16
CA ARG A 225 -9.53 -9.18 -11.19
C ARG A 225 -9.90 -8.45 -9.90
N ARG A 226 -9.46 -8.95 -8.72
CA ARG A 226 -9.73 -8.31 -7.42
C ARG A 226 -8.86 -7.07 -7.24
N ALA A 227 -7.58 -7.20 -7.56
CA ALA A 227 -6.65 -6.07 -7.55
C ALA A 227 -7.10 -4.96 -8.51
N ALA A 228 -7.67 -5.30 -9.67
CA ALA A 228 -8.22 -4.33 -10.60
C ALA A 228 -9.43 -3.58 -10.02
N ARG A 229 -10.36 -4.25 -9.33
CA ARG A 229 -11.51 -3.58 -8.69
C ARG A 229 -11.06 -2.60 -7.59
N ALA A 230 -10.14 -3.04 -6.74
CA ALA A 230 -9.57 -2.19 -5.70
C ALA A 230 -8.73 -1.04 -6.28
N GLY A 231 -7.94 -1.33 -7.32
CA GLY A 231 -7.17 -0.33 -8.05
C GLY A 231 -8.05 0.73 -8.70
N LEU A 232 -9.26 0.38 -9.15
CA LEU A 232 -10.19 1.35 -9.74
C LEU A 232 -10.69 2.32 -8.68
N MET A 233 -11.04 1.82 -7.50
CA MET A 233 -11.40 2.66 -6.35
C MET A 233 -10.25 3.61 -5.97
N ALA A 234 -9.02 3.08 -5.88
CA ALA A 234 -7.84 3.90 -5.61
C ALA A 234 -7.61 4.96 -6.70
N ALA A 235 -7.79 4.61 -7.98
CA ALA A 235 -7.58 5.52 -9.10
C ALA A 235 -8.60 6.66 -9.11
N VAL A 236 -9.88 6.36 -8.88
CA VAL A 236 -10.92 7.39 -8.77
C VAL A 236 -10.62 8.33 -7.59
N ALA A 237 -10.30 7.78 -6.42
CA ALA A 237 -9.94 8.57 -5.25
C ALA A 237 -8.67 9.41 -5.48
N PHE A 238 -7.69 8.88 -6.20
CA PHE A 238 -6.45 9.58 -6.55
C PHE A 238 -6.67 10.73 -7.54
N GLU A 239 -7.54 10.55 -8.54
CA GLU A 239 -7.92 11.64 -9.46
C GLU A 239 -8.65 12.76 -8.72
N ILE A 240 -9.57 12.43 -7.81
CA ILE A 240 -10.25 13.41 -6.95
C ILE A 240 -9.21 14.13 -6.07
N PHE A 241 -8.30 13.37 -5.45
CA PHE A 241 -7.23 13.93 -4.62
C PHE A 241 -6.34 14.90 -5.41
N LYS A 242 -5.95 14.59 -6.65
CA LYS A 242 -5.16 15.51 -7.49
C LYS A 242 -5.89 16.82 -7.75
N GLN A 243 -7.20 16.78 -7.98
CA GLN A 243 -8.00 17.98 -8.19
C GLN A 243 -8.07 18.84 -6.92
N VAL A 244 -8.36 18.22 -5.77
CA VAL A 244 -8.39 18.88 -4.46
C VAL A 244 -7.01 19.45 -4.10
N GLY A 245 -5.95 18.66 -4.32
CA GLY A 245 -4.57 19.04 -4.07
C GLY A 245 -4.13 20.25 -4.89
N THR A 246 -4.59 20.35 -6.15
CA THR A 246 -4.32 21.53 -7.00
C THR A 246 -4.93 22.80 -6.42
N PHE A 247 -6.14 22.71 -5.86
CA PHE A 247 -6.79 23.83 -5.20
C PHE A 247 -6.09 24.19 -3.88
N TYR A 248 -5.79 23.19 -3.07
CA TYR A 248 -5.10 23.36 -1.78
C TYR A 248 -3.72 23.99 -1.93
N LEU A 249 -2.91 23.53 -2.89
CA LEU A 249 -1.58 24.08 -3.15
C LEU A 249 -1.64 25.56 -3.54
N LYS A 250 -2.64 25.99 -4.33
CA LYS A 250 -2.83 27.41 -4.66
C LYS A 250 -3.12 28.26 -3.44
N ALA A 251 -3.86 27.73 -2.47
CA ALA A 251 -4.22 28.44 -1.24
C ALA A 251 -3.07 28.51 -0.22
N VAL A 252 -2.21 27.48 -0.17
CA VAL A 252 -1.16 27.38 0.86
C VAL A 252 0.18 27.99 0.41
N VAL A 253 0.51 27.92 -0.88
CA VAL A 253 1.79 28.41 -1.42
C VAL A 253 1.81 29.94 -1.60
N SER A 254 0.68 30.63 -1.43
CA SER A 254 0.60 32.08 -1.62
C SER A 254 1.29 32.91 -0.53
N GLY A 255 1.58 32.33 0.64
CA GLY A 255 2.28 33.02 1.74
C GLY A 255 3.80 32.83 1.69
N PRO A 256 4.60 33.71 2.35
CA PRO A 256 6.07 33.59 2.39
C PRO A 256 6.56 32.23 2.91
N ALA A 257 5.93 31.70 3.96
CA ALA A 257 6.23 30.38 4.49
C ALA A 257 5.84 29.24 3.51
N GLY A 258 4.75 29.42 2.79
CA GLY A 258 4.28 28.48 1.78
C GLY A 258 5.17 28.43 0.54
N ALA A 259 5.77 29.56 0.13
CA ALA A 259 6.75 29.58 -0.95
C ALA A 259 8.03 28.82 -0.58
N THR A 260 8.51 28.95 0.65
CA THR A 260 9.75 28.32 1.11
C THR A 260 9.56 26.83 1.44
N PHE A 261 8.53 26.47 2.22
CA PHE A 261 8.33 25.10 2.72
C PHE A 261 7.28 24.30 1.93
N GLY A 262 6.45 24.97 1.14
CA GLY A 262 5.32 24.35 0.43
C GLY A 262 5.71 23.23 -0.55
N PRO A 263 6.82 23.30 -1.30
CA PRO A 263 7.22 22.20 -2.19
C PRO A 263 7.47 20.89 -1.42
N VAL A 264 8.22 20.96 -0.31
CA VAL A 264 8.55 19.78 0.50
C VAL A 264 7.30 19.26 1.20
N LEU A 265 6.57 20.12 1.90
CA LEU A 265 5.33 19.73 2.62
C LEU A 265 4.25 19.21 1.67
N GLY A 266 4.10 19.84 0.51
CA GLY A 266 3.19 19.41 -0.54
C GLY A 266 3.53 18.02 -1.05
N LEU A 267 4.81 17.73 -1.25
CA LEU A 267 5.26 16.39 -1.62
C LEU A 267 5.02 15.38 -0.48
N MET A 268 5.27 15.74 0.78
CA MET A 268 4.98 14.86 1.93
C MET A 268 3.50 14.48 1.98
N VAL A 269 2.61 15.48 1.90
CA VAL A 269 1.16 15.26 1.91
C VAL A 269 0.74 14.44 0.69
N PHE A 270 1.30 14.73 -0.48
CA PHE A 270 1.02 13.97 -1.70
C PHE A 270 1.40 12.50 -1.55
N ALA A 271 2.62 12.21 -1.10
CA ALA A 271 3.10 10.85 -0.88
C ALA A 271 2.28 10.14 0.21
N TYR A 272 1.97 10.83 1.31
CA TYR A 272 1.19 10.27 2.43
C TYR A 272 -0.23 9.88 2.03
N ILE A 273 -0.95 10.79 1.36
CA ILE A 273 -2.31 10.50 0.89
C ILE A 273 -2.30 9.41 -0.18
N THR A 274 -1.34 9.44 -1.11
CA THR A 274 -1.21 8.38 -2.14
C THR A 274 -0.95 7.01 -1.50
N ALA A 275 -0.04 6.92 -0.53
CA ALA A 275 0.24 5.69 0.19
C ALA A 275 -1.00 5.21 0.96
N ARG A 276 -1.73 6.13 1.61
CA ARG A 276 -2.98 5.82 2.31
C ARG A 276 -4.06 5.28 1.37
N LEU A 277 -4.24 5.87 0.19
CA LEU A 277 -5.18 5.40 -0.82
C LEU A 277 -4.85 3.97 -1.29
N ILE A 278 -3.58 3.72 -1.59
CA ILE A 278 -3.12 2.40 -2.03
C ILE A 278 -3.31 1.35 -0.92
N LEU A 279 -2.91 1.66 0.31
CA LEU A 279 -3.03 0.73 1.44
C LEU A 279 -4.49 0.48 1.82
N PHE A 280 -5.33 1.50 1.81
CA PHE A 280 -6.77 1.34 2.05
C PHE A 280 -7.43 0.49 0.95
N ALA A 281 -7.10 0.73 -0.32
CA ALA A 281 -7.58 -0.10 -1.42
C ALA A 281 -7.08 -1.55 -1.32
N THR A 282 -5.87 -1.76 -0.80
CA THR A 282 -5.33 -3.09 -0.52
C THR A 282 -6.11 -3.78 0.60
N ALA A 283 -6.42 -3.08 1.70
CA ALA A 283 -7.26 -3.59 2.78
C ALA A 283 -8.70 -3.90 2.31
N TRP A 284 -9.24 -3.08 1.40
CA TRP A 284 -10.50 -3.35 0.72
C TRP A 284 -10.48 -4.63 -0.10
N ALA A 285 -9.41 -4.86 -0.86
CA ALA A 285 -9.24 -6.10 -1.62
C ALA A 285 -9.16 -7.32 -0.69
N ALA A 286 -8.42 -7.19 0.42
CA ALA A 286 -8.19 -8.25 1.40
C ALA A 286 -9.44 -8.65 2.21
N THR A 287 -10.37 -7.71 2.42
CA THR A 287 -11.61 -7.94 3.20
C THR A 287 -12.81 -8.38 2.36
N SER A 288 -12.60 -8.69 1.08
CA SER A 288 -13.68 -9.20 0.23
C SER A 288 -14.23 -10.53 0.78
N THR A 289 -15.56 -10.68 0.80
CA THR A 289 -16.28 -11.81 1.40
C THR A 289 -15.80 -13.17 0.90
N GLU A 290 -15.40 -13.27 -0.36
CA GLU A 290 -14.83 -14.49 -0.96
C GLU A 290 -13.53 -14.96 -0.27
N ILE A 291 -12.74 -14.07 0.34
CA ILE A 291 -11.51 -14.43 1.05
C ILE A 291 -11.84 -14.93 2.46
N LEU A 292 -12.80 -14.31 3.13
CA LEU A 292 -13.26 -14.73 4.45
C LEU A 292 -13.93 -16.12 4.38
N GLU A 293 -14.67 -16.40 3.30
CA GLU A 293 -15.28 -17.70 3.04
C GLU A 293 -14.25 -18.77 2.60
N ALA A 294 -13.16 -18.36 1.93
CA ALA A 294 -12.09 -19.27 1.49
C ALA A 294 -10.95 -19.43 2.51
N ALA A 295 -11.01 -18.74 3.66
CA ALA A 295 -9.99 -18.85 4.70
C ALA A 295 -9.99 -20.30 5.23
N PRO A 296 -8.84 -21.01 5.20
CA PRO A 296 -8.74 -22.36 5.75
C PRO A 296 -9.17 -22.33 7.21
N ILE A 297 -10.17 -23.14 7.55
CA ILE A 297 -10.61 -23.32 8.94
C ILE A 297 -9.43 -23.94 9.68
N GLU A 298 -8.78 -23.19 10.58
CA GLU A 298 -7.70 -23.76 11.38
C GLU A 298 -8.27 -24.96 12.16
N PRO A 299 -7.60 -26.13 12.11
CA PRO A 299 -8.05 -27.28 12.88
C PRO A 299 -8.12 -26.87 14.36
N PRO A 300 -9.18 -27.29 15.08
CA PRO A 300 -9.32 -26.95 16.48
C PRO A 300 -8.05 -27.36 17.23
N ALA A 301 -7.66 -26.54 18.22
CA ALA A 301 -6.53 -26.87 19.09
C ALA A 301 -6.70 -28.32 19.58
N GLY A 302 -5.60 -29.09 19.55
CA GLY A 302 -5.62 -30.51 19.90
C GLY A 302 -6.38 -30.71 21.21
N ALA A 303 -7.31 -31.66 21.23
CA ALA A 303 -8.16 -31.89 22.38
C ALA A 303 -7.28 -32.15 23.61
N VAL A 304 -7.33 -31.24 24.60
CA VAL A 304 -6.66 -31.44 25.88
C VAL A 304 -7.50 -32.46 26.65
N ILE A 305 -7.16 -33.73 26.48
CA ILE A 305 -7.77 -34.82 27.24
C ILE A 305 -7.25 -34.70 28.67
N ASN A 306 -8.06 -34.17 29.57
CA ASN A 306 -7.83 -34.23 31.01
C ASN A 306 -8.54 -35.48 31.56
N PRO A 307 -7.86 -36.64 31.69
CA PRO A 307 -8.46 -37.82 32.27
C PRO A 307 -8.80 -37.50 33.74
N ARG A 308 -10.11 -37.42 34.04
CA ARG A 308 -10.56 -37.42 35.43
C ARG A 308 -10.39 -38.83 35.96
N ILE A 309 -9.24 -39.10 36.57
CA ILE A 309 -9.01 -40.35 37.31
C ILE A 309 -9.92 -40.30 38.54
N GLN A 310 -11.12 -40.86 38.41
CA GLN A 310 -11.95 -41.17 39.57
C GLN A 310 -11.32 -42.41 40.22
N VAL A 311 -10.42 -42.18 41.17
CA VAL A 311 -9.96 -43.24 42.06
C VAL A 311 -11.17 -43.62 42.89
N ARG A 312 -11.80 -44.74 42.54
CA ARG A 312 -12.80 -45.38 43.38
C ARG A 312 -12.01 -45.93 44.57
N GLU A 313 -11.90 -45.14 45.64
CA GLU A 313 -11.43 -45.66 46.92
C GLU A 313 -12.25 -46.92 47.22
N GLY A 314 -11.57 -47.99 47.63
CA GLY A 314 -12.17 -49.31 47.83
C GLY A 314 -13.34 -49.27 48.81
N LEU A 315 -13.96 -50.43 49.05
CA LEU A 315 -15.07 -50.57 49.99
C LEU A 315 -14.80 -49.77 51.27
N GLY A 316 -15.55 -48.68 51.47
CA GLY A 316 -15.43 -47.87 52.67
C GLY A 316 -15.67 -48.72 53.93
N PRO A 317 -15.38 -48.21 55.13
CA PRO A 317 -15.50 -48.98 56.37
C PRO A 317 -16.87 -49.65 56.54
N ALA A 318 -17.95 -49.02 56.08
CA ALA A 318 -19.28 -49.62 56.02
C ALA A 318 -19.37 -50.83 55.06
N GLY A 319 -18.75 -50.75 53.88
CA GLY A 319 -18.68 -51.85 52.92
C GLY A 319 -17.92 -53.06 53.48
N VAL A 320 -16.80 -52.83 54.18
CA VAL A 320 -16.04 -53.89 54.86
C VAL A 320 -16.89 -54.56 55.95
N LEU A 321 -17.60 -53.77 56.76
CA LEU A 321 -18.48 -54.29 57.82
C LEU A 321 -19.64 -55.12 57.27
N THR A 322 -20.25 -54.71 56.16
CA THR A 322 -21.32 -55.49 55.53
C THR A 322 -20.81 -56.81 54.94
N ALA A 323 -19.63 -56.81 54.33
CA ALA A 323 -19.02 -58.01 53.78
C ALA A 323 -18.64 -59.02 54.89
N THR A 324 -18.06 -58.55 56.00
CA THR A 324 -17.73 -59.41 57.14
C THR A 324 -18.97 -59.95 57.84
N ALA A 325 -20.02 -59.13 58.02
CA ALA A 325 -21.28 -59.58 58.59
C ALA A 325 -21.97 -60.64 57.73
N MET A 326 -22.02 -60.45 56.40
CA MET A 326 -22.56 -61.47 55.49
C MET A 326 -21.72 -62.75 55.47
N GLY A 327 -20.39 -62.63 55.52
CA GLY A 327 -19.51 -63.79 55.64
C GLY A 327 -19.73 -64.59 56.93
N ALA A 328 -19.90 -63.90 58.06
CA ALA A 328 -20.20 -64.54 59.35
C ALA A 328 -21.57 -65.23 59.36
N LEU A 329 -22.61 -64.59 58.80
CA LEU A 329 -23.93 -65.20 58.65
C LEU A 329 -23.92 -66.41 57.72
N GLY A 330 -23.18 -66.34 56.61
CA GLY A 330 -22.97 -67.47 55.70
C GLY A 330 -22.28 -68.65 56.37
N ALA A 331 -21.23 -68.41 57.15
CA ALA A 331 -20.52 -69.45 57.91
C ALA A 331 -21.41 -70.10 59.00
N LEU A 332 -22.24 -69.31 59.67
CA LEU A 332 -23.21 -69.82 60.65
C LEU A 332 -24.34 -70.61 59.99
N GLY A 333 -24.80 -70.18 58.80
CA GLY A 333 -25.76 -70.94 58.00
C GLY A 333 -25.19 -72.27 57.51
N PHE A 334 -23.95 -72.26 57.02
CA PHE A 334 -23.27 -73.46 56.52
C PHE A 334 -22.95 -74.45 57.66
N SER A 335 -22.53 -73.99 58.83
CA SER A 335 -22.27 -74.86 59.98
C SER A 335 -23.53 -75.51 60.57
N ARG A 336 -24.70 -74.88 60.41
CA ARG A 336 -26.00 -75.48 60.76
C ARG A 336 -26.45 -76.54 59.76
N LEU A 337 -26.08 -76.39 58.48
CA LEU A 337 -26.36 -77.37 57.43
C LEU A 337 -25.49 -78.62 57.55
N THR A 338 -24.23 -78.50 57.98
CA THR A 338 -23.34 -79.65 58.15
C THR A 338 -23.57 -80.43 59.45
N ARG A 339 -24.25 -79.87 60.45
CA ARG A 339 -24.65 -80.56 61.71
C ARG A 339 -25.95 -81.38 61.62
N ARG A 340 -26.67 -81.35 60.48
CA ARG A 340 -27.94 -82.07 60.27
C ARG A 340 -27.82 -83.34 59.41
N ARG A 341 -26.61 -83.88 59.24
CA ARG A 341 -26.35 -85.23 58.70
C ARG A 341 -25.62 -86.05 59.74
#